data_AF-A0A521UI86-F1
#
_entry.id   AF-A0A521UI86-F1
#
_cell.length_a   1.000
_cell.length_b   1.000
_cell.length_c   1.000
_cell.angle_alpha   90.00
_cell.angle_beta   90.00
_cell.angle_gamma   90.00
#
_symmetry.space_group_name_H-M   'P 1'
#
loop_
_entity.id
_entity.type
_entity.pdbx_description
1 polymer ?
#
loop_
_entity_poly.entity_id
_entity_poly.type
_entity_poly.pdbx_seq_one_letter_code
_entity_poly.pdbx_strand_id
1 'polypeptide(L)'
;MNAPSPGDAPPSSPYRVYPPLPVEPPPPRSALASHVLSACALMATLTSLHLSYSVARLATASATPRALTCAPEPRPFVAEDQLRATAQGLAAAVSPVEPLAPERRATTPGVRPLGRGVYVVSRRAIEGALEGHGDLARRTRILPEIRDGRTVGVRVFGIRPGDPLSSLGFADGDVILRVNDIEVASPDRCLEAYARLRAADRLTVRFERRGRARSHVYALVAEL
;
A
#
# COMPACT_ATOMS: atom_id res chain seq x y z
N MET A 1 64.42 -29.72 5.45
CA MET A 1 63.29 -28.88 5.88
C MET A 1 63.06 -27.83 4.81
N ASN A 2 61.98 -27.90 4.04
CA ASN A 2 61.66 -26.91 3.01
C ASN A 2 60.77 -25.81 3.60
N ALA A 3 61.13 -24.56 3.36
CA ALA A 3 60.35 -23.38 3.72
C ALA A 3 59.07 -23.29 2.85
N PRO A 4 57.94 -22.78 3.39
CA PRO A 4 56.73 -22.61 2.61
C PRO A 4 56.82 -21.43 1.63
N SER A 5 56.29 -21.63 0.41
CA SER A 5 56.22 -20.66 -0.68
C SER A 5 55.37 -19.42 -0.35
N PRO A 6 55.67 -18.24 -0.92
CA PRO A 6 54.93 -17.01 -0.69
C PRO A 6 53.65 -16.99 -1.55
N GLY A 7 52.62 -17.73 -1.14
CA GLY A 7 51.36 -17.84 -1.88
C GLY A 7 50.07 -17.74 -1.05
N ASP A 8 50.14 -17.96 0.27
CA ASP A 8 48.94 -18.13 1.11
C ASP A 8 48.66 -16.91 2.02
N ALA A 9 48.64 -15.71 1.47
CA ALA A 9 48.06 -14.56 2.17
C ALA A 9 46.56 -14.46 1.83
N PRO A 10 45.64 -14.54 2.81
CA PRO A 10 44.22 -14.35 2.53
C PRO A 10 43.97 -12.90 2.06
N PRO A 11 43.00 -12.66 1.16
CA PRO A 11 42.70 -11.32 0.69
C PRO A 11 42.27 -10.44 1.87
N SER A 12 43.02 -9.36 2.10
CA SER A 12 42.69 -8.31 3.05
C SER A 12 41.26 -7.83 2.79
N SER A 13 40.40 -8.00 3.79
CA SER A 13 39.01 -7.59 3.78
C SER A 13 38.87 -6.12 3.35
N PRO A 14 38.10 -5.79 2.29
CA PRO A 14 37.98 -4.42 1.79
C PRO A 14 37.10 -3.53 2.68
N TYR A 15 36.61 -4.04 3.81
CA TYR A 15 35.79 -3.26 4.74
C TYR A 15 36.67 -2.30 5.55
N ARG A 16 36.74 -1.06 5.08
CA ARG A 16 37.25 0.07 5.85
C ARG A 16 36.33 0.30 7.03
N VAL A 17 36.80 0.02 8.24
CA VAL A 17 36.08 0.34 9.49
C VAL A 17 35.98 1.87 9.58
N TYR A 18 34.80 2.41 9.31
CA TYR A 18 34.55 3.84 9.49
C TYR A 18 34.43 4.15 10.98
N PRO A 19 35.09 5.21 11.49
CA PRO A 19 34.86 5.67 12.85
C PRO A 19 33.40 6.11 13.02
N PRO A 20 32.80 5.92 14.20
CA PRO A 20 31.43 6.35 14.46
C PRO A 20 31.32 7.87 14.22
N LEU A 21 30.28 8.26 13.47
CA LEU A 21 29.99 9.68 13.21
C LEU A 21 29.69 10.42 14.53
N PRO A 22 30.04 11.71 14.64
CA PRO A 22 29.68 12.52 15.79
C PRO A 22 28.16 12.55 15.95
N VAL A 23 27.65 12.13 17.11
CA VAL A 23 26.22 12.19 17.43
C VAL A 23 25.92 13.59 17.96
N GLU A 24 25.21 14.41 17.19
CA GLU A 24 24.70 15.69 17.69
C GLU A 24 23.64 15.45 18.79
N PRO A 25 23.63 16.25 19.87
CA PRO A 25 22.64 16.12 20.94
C PRO A 25 21.23 16.47 20.42
N PRO A 26 20.18 15.76 20.86
CA PRO A 26 18.82 16.02 20.42
C PRO A 26 18.33 17.41 20.87
N PRO A 27 17.47 18.09 20.07
CA PRO A 27 16.97 19.42 20.41
C PRO A 27 16.07 19.40 21.66
N PRO A 28 15.99 20.52 22.41
CA PRO A 28 15.24 20.59 23.67
C PRO A 28 13.72 20.47 23.44
N ARG A 29 13.07 19.66 24.30
CA ARG A 29 11.65 19.26 24.22
C ARG A 29 10.64 20.41 24.38
N SER A 30 11.06 21.61 24.76
CA SER A 30 10.16 22.72 25.08
C SER A 30 9.65 23.52 23.88
N ALA A 31 10.22 23.35 22.69
CA ALA A 31 9.82 24.12 21.50
C ALA A 31 8.59 23.57 20.75
N LEU A 32 8.15 22.34 21.04
CA LEU A 32 7.08 21.66 20.29
C LEU A 32 5.68 21.78 20.92
N ALA A 33 5.58 22.17 22.20
CA ALA A 33 4.31 22.18 22.92
C ALA A 33 3.38 23.34 22.50
N SER A 34 3.95 24.49 22.13
CA SER A 34 3.19 25.71 21.81
C SER A 34 2.53 25.66 20.42
N HIS A 35 3.11 24.95 19.45
CA HIS A 35 2.56 24.87 18.09
C HIS A 35 1.43 23.85 17.92
N VAL A 36 1.42 22.79 18.72
CA VAL A 36 0.39 21.72 18.64
C VAL A 36 -0.98 22.21 19.13
N LEU A 37 -0.99 23.01 20.20
CA LEU A 37 -2.24 23.55 20.77
C LEU A 37 -2.95 24.53 19.81
N SER A 38 -2.20 25.36 19.08
CA SER A 38 -2.78 26.31 18.13
C SER A 38 -3.36 25.66 16.88
N ALA A 39 -2.76 24.56 16.39
CA ALA A 39 -3.24 23.85 15.20
C ALA A 39 -4.54 23.07 15.46
N CYS A 40 -4.71 22.50 16.66
CA CYS A 40 -5.93 21.77 17.02
C CYS A 40 -7.17 22.67 17.12
N ALA A 41 -7.03 23.91 17.60
CA ALA A 41 -8.14 24.86 17.70
C ALA A 41 -8.69 25.28 16.32
N LEU A 42 -7.82 25.46 15.32
CA LEU A 42 -8.21 25.79 13.95
C LEU A 42 -8.92 24.63 13.23
N MET A 43 -8.54 23.38 13.52
CA MET A 43 -9.18 22.21 12.91
C MET A 43 -10.61 21.96 13.42
N ALA A 44 -10.89 22.31 14.68
CA ALA A 44 -12.22 22.16 15.30
C ALA A 44 -13.25 23.18 14.78
N THR A 45 -12.82 24.40 14.41
CA THR A 45 -13.73 25.42 13.87
C THR A 45 -14.08 25.17 12.40
N LEU A 46 -13.13 24.68 11.59
CA LEU A 46 -13.38 24.34 10.17
C LEU A 46 -14.36 23.17 9.98
N THR A 47 -14.34 22.17 10.86
CA THR A 47 -15.32 21.05 10.84
C THR A 47 -16.72 21.52 11.23
N SER A 48 -16.82 22.46 12.17
CA SER A 48 -18.10 23.02 12.61
C SER A 48 -18.79 23.85 11.50
N LEU A 49 -18.02 24.57 10.66
CA LEU A 49 -18.57 25.30 9.51
C LEU A 49 -19.02 24.39 8.35
N HIS A 50 -18.39 23.22 8.15
CA HIS A 50 -18.76 22.31 7.06
C HIS A 50 -20.05 21.51 7.36
N LEU A 51 -20.31 21.23 8.64
CA LEU A 51 -21.51 20.48 9.06
C LEU A 51 -22.78 21.36 8.99
N SER A 52 -22.68 22.63 9.40
CA SER A 52 -23.81 23.57 9.33
C SER A 52 -24.27 23.85 7.89
N TYR A 53 -23.34 23.94 6.94
CA TYR A 53 -23.67 24.13 5.52
C TYR A 53 -24.38 22.92 4.89
N SER A 54 -24.11 21.70 5.38
CA SER A 54 -24.69 20.48 4.81
C SER A 54 -26.13 20.23 5.28
N VAL A 55 -26.46 20.58 6.52
CA VAL A 55 -27.82 20.39 7.07
C VAL A 55 -28.81 21.43 6.51
N ALA A 56 -28.37 22.67 6.27
CA ALA A 56 -29.22 23.71 5.70
C ALA A 56 -29.71 23.41 4.26
N ARG A 57 -29.00 22.55 3.51
CA ARG A 57 -29.39 22.15 2.14
C ARG A 57 -30.46 21.05 2.09
N LEU A 58 -30.71 20.35 3.19
CA LEU A 58 -31.68 19.25 3.23
C LEU A 58 -33.06 19.67 3.74
N ALA A 59 -33.21 20.91 4.22
CA ALA A 59 -34.41 21.36 4.94
C ALA A 59 -35.48 22.11 4.11
N THR A 60 -35.31 22.30 2.79
CA THR A 60 -36.30 23.04 1.96
C THR A 60 -37.12 22.19 0.98
N ALA A 61 -37.09 20.86 1.09
CA ALA A 61 -37.84 20.00 0.17
C ALA A 61 -38.67 18.93 0.90
N SER A 62 -39.66 19.35 1.68
CA SER A 62 -40.74 18.44 2.07
C SER A 62 -42.04 19.16 2.45
N ALA A 63 -43.14 18.64 1.90
CA ALA A 63 -44.55 18.77 2.30
C ALA A 63 -45.30 20.01 1.73
N THR A 64 -46.56 19.95 1.27
CA THR A 64 -47.70 19.07 1.64
C THR A 64 -48.88 19.22 0.61
N PRO A 65 -49.99 18.42 0.70
CA PRO A 65 -50.97 18.11 -0.35
C PRO A 65 -52.39 18.71 -0.14
N ARG A 66 -53.29 18.62 -1.15
CA ARG A 66 -54.69 18.10 -1.01
C ARG A 66 -55.47 18.06 -2.35
N ALA A 67 -56.35 17.05 -2.41
CA ALA A 67 -57.18 16.61 -3.54
C ALA A 67 -58.34 17.54 -3.93
N LEU A 68 -58.89 17.36 -5.14
CA LEU A 68 -60.31 17.49 -5.49
C LEU A 68 -60.62 16.72 -6.80
N THR A 69 -61.89 16.38 -6.96
CA THR A 69 -62.51 15.30 -7.75
C THR A 69 -63.09 15.75 -9.11
N CYS A 70 -63.42 14.74 -9.95
CA CYS A 70 -64.47 14.67 -10.98
C CYS A 70 -64.12 15.02 -12.46
N ALA A 71 -64.38 14.05 -13.35
CA ALA A 71 -64.46 14.15 -14.83
C ALA A 71 -65.92 14.54 -15.25
N PRO A 72 -66.27 14.96 -16.51
CA PRO A 72 -65.93 14.34 -17.81
C PRO A 72 -65.67 15.27 -19.04
N GLU A 73 -65.30 14.63 -20.16
CA GLU A 73 -64.93 14.99 -21.56
C GLU A 73 -65.83 15.96 -22.41
N PRO A 74 -65.61 16.23 -23.75
CA PRO A 74 -64.40 16.32 -24.63
C PRO A 74 -64.39 17.50 -25.67
N ARG A 75 -63.33 17.54 -26.50
CA ARG A 75 -63.16 18.07 -27.91
C ARG A 75 -62.55 19.48 -28.09
N PRO A 76 -62.05 19.82 -29.30
CA PRO A 76 -60.74 19.46 -29.88
C PRO A 76 -60.03 20.74 -30.43
N PHE A 77 -59.04 20.58 -31.33
CA PHE A 77 -58.50 21.63 -32.24
C PHE A 77 -57.41 22.53 -31.58
N VAL A 78 -56.15 22.71 -32.02
CA VAL A 78 -55.33 22.31 -33.19
C VAL A 78 -53.84 22.54 -32.83
N ALA A 79 -52.96 21.85 -33.57
CA ALA A 79 -51.63 22.23 -34.05
C ALA A 79 -50.53 22.51 -33.02
N GLU A 80 -49.58 21.58 -32.82
CA GLU A 80 -48.39 21.33 -33.68
C GLU A 80 -47.34 22.44 -33.55
N ASP A 81 -46.25 22.17 -32.81
CA ASP A 81 -44.91 22.07 -33.42
C ASP A 81 -43.71 21.96 -32.45
N GLN A 82 -43.86 22.16 -31.13
CA GLN A 82 -42.66 22.39 -30.29
C GLN A 82 -42.15 21.23 -29.41
N LEU A 83 -42.64 20.00 -29.56
CA LEU A 83 -42.20 18.86 -28.72
C LEU A 83 -41.35 17.79 -29.42
N ARG A 84 -40.61 18.15 -30.48
CA ARG A 84 -39.64 17.24 -31.14
C ARG A 84 -38.17 17.66 -31.05
N ALA A 85 -37.82 18.76 -30.39
CA ALA A 85 -36.45 19.30 -30.40
C ALA A 85 -35.67 19.25 -29.07
N THR A 86 -36.18 18.64 -28.00
CA THR A 86 -35.46 18.61 -26.69
C THR A 86 -35.24 17.22 -26.09
N ALA A 87 -35.69 16.16 -26.77
CA ALA A 87 -35.52 14.77 -26.31
C ALA A 87 -34.22 14.08 -26.80
N GLN A 88 -33.25 14.82 -27.33
CA GLN A 88 -31.94 14.29 -27.75
C GLN A 88 -30.75 14.78 -26.89
N GLY A 89 -31.00 15.34 -25.71
CA GLY A 89 -29.96 15.99 -24.90
C GLY A 89 -29.52 15.32 -23.59
N LEU A 90 -30.11 14.20 -23.15
CA LEU A 90 -29.88 13.67 -21.80
C LEU A 90 -29.76 12.14 -21.69
N ALA A 91 -29.14 11.50 -22.68
CA ALA A 91 -28.82 10.07 -22.66
C ALA A 91 -27.34 9.78 -22.97
N ALA A 92 -26.42 10.65 -22.52
CA ALA A 92 -24.98 10.43 -22.68
C ALA A 92 -24.23 10.90 -21.42
N ALA A 93 -24.01 9.96 -20.48
CA ALA A 93 -22.84 9.87 -19.59
C ALA A 93 -23.14 8.98 -18.36
N VAL A 94 -23.62 7.76 -18.59
CA VAL A 94 -23.24 6.65 -17.71
C VAL A 94 -22.61 5.63 -18.63
N SER A 95 -21.32 5.82 -18.91
CA SER A 95 -20.51 4.75 -19.46
C SER A 95 -20.62 3.58 -18.48
N PRO A 96 -21.02 2.38 -18.92
CA PRO A 96 -20.73 1.19 -18.16
C PRO A 96 -19.22 1.21 -17.95
N VAL A 97 -18.77 1.32 -16.70
CA VAL A 97 -17.38 1.02 -16.38
C VAL A 97 -17.25 -0.46 -16.65
N GLU A 98 -16.87 -0.77 -17.88
CA GLU A 98 -16.39 -2.08 -18.28
C GLU A 98 -15.37 -2.48 -17.21
N PRO A 99 -15.55 -3.64 -16.53
CA PRO A 99 -14.53 -4.09 -15.59
C PRO A 99 -13.28 -4.18 -16.42
N LEU A 100 -12.31 -3.30 -16.15
CA LEU A 100 -10.97 -3.39 -16.70
C LEU A 100 -10.57 -4.83 -16.44
N ALA A 101 -10.61 -5.64 -17.50
CA ALA A 101 -10.07 -6.99 -17.48
C ALA A 101 -8.71 -6.83 -16.79
N PRO A 102 -8.41 -7.61 -15.75
CA PRO A 102 -7.12 -7.47 -15.11
C PRO A 102 -6.13 -7.61 -16.24
N GLU A 103 -5.39 -6.53 -16.53
CA GLU A 103 -4.22 -6.58 -17.38
C GLU A 103 -3.53 -7.88 -17.00
N ARG A 104 -3.19 -8.71 -17.98
CA ARG A 104 -2.44 -9.95 -17.76
C ARG A 104 -1.10 -9.57 -17.11
N ARG A 105 -1.15 -9.23 -15.82
CA ARG A 105 -0.03 -9.21 -14.90
C ARG A 105 0.50 -10.60 -15.05
N ALA A 106 1.73 -10.69 -15.53
CA ALA A 106 2.44 -11.96 -15.63
C ALA A 106 2.09 -12.76 -14.38
N THR A 107 1.23 -13.78 -14.54
CA THR A 107 0.78 -14.58 -13.42
C THR A 107 1.99 -15.41 -13.09
N THR A 108 2.81 -14.94 -12.16
CA THR A 108 3.90 -15.75 -11.65
C THR A 108 3.29 -17.04 -11.13
N PRO A 109 3.75 -18.20 -11.61
CA PRO A 109 3.22 -19.48 -11.18
C PRO A 109 3.19 -19.53 -9.65
N GLY A 110 2.01 -19.80 -9.09
CA GLY A 110 1.85 -19.91 -7.65
C GLY A 110 1.62 -18.59 -6.89
N VAL A 111 1.32 -17.46 -7.55
CA VAL A 111 0.86 -16.23 -6.88
C VAL A 111 -0.44 -15.74 -7.51
N ARG A 112 -1.53 -15.70 -6.72
CA ARG A 112 -2.84 -15.19 -7.16
C ARG A 112 -3.28 -14.01 -6.28
N PRO A 113 -3.35 -12.78 -6.83
CA PRO A 113 -3.90 -11.64 -6.08
C PRO A 113 -5.43 -11.78 -5.94
N LEU A 114 -5.95 -11.58 -4.73
CA LEU A 114 -7.39 -11.49 -4.43
C LEU A 114 -7.88 -10.03 -4.32
N GLY A 115 -6.95 -9.07 -4.39
CA GLY A 115 -7.23 -7.63 -4.27
C GLY A 115 -6.98 -7.09 -2.86
N ARG A 116 -6.90 -5.75 -2.73
CA ARG A 116 -6.64 -5.02 -1.46
C ARG A 116 -5.39 -5.49 -0.68
N GLY A 117 -4.34 -5.93 -1.39
CA GLY A 117 -3.12 -6.45 -0.76
C GLY A 117 -3.27 -7.88 -0.20
N VAL A 118 -4.33 -8.59 -0.60
CA VAL A 118 -4.54 -9.99 -0.26
C VAL A 118 -4.11 -10.86 -1.43
N TYR A 119 -3.38 -11.93 -1.12
CA TYR A 119 -2.82 -12.87 -2.07
C TYR A 119 -3.04 -14.30 -1.58
N VAL A 120 -3.33 -15.22 -2.50
CA VAL A 120 -3.14 -16.65 -2.27
C VAL A 120 -1.85 -17.04 -2.94
N VAL A 121 -0.94 -17.66 -2.21
CA VAL A 121 0.38 -18.01 -2.70
C VAL A 121 0.66 -19.47 -2.37
N SER A 122 1.19 -20.22 -3.32
CA SER A 122 1.63 -21.58 -3.02
C SER A 122 2.89 -21.53 -2.16
N ARG A 123 3.03 -22.46 -1.22
CA ARG A 123 4.21 -22.53 -0.35
C ARG A 123 5.50 -22.61 -1.17
N ARG A 124 5.47 -23.42 -2.24
CA ARG A 124 6.56 -23.51 -3.24
C ARG A 124 6.91 -22.18 -3.89
N ALA A 125 5.95 -21.29 -4.16
CA ALA A 125 6.24 -19.99 -4.76
C ALA A 125 6.93 -19.03 -3.79
N ILE A 126 6.55 -19.02 -2.51
CA ILE A 126 7.27 -18.23 -1.49
C ILE A 126 8.66 -18.79 -1.26
N GLU A 127 8.76 -20.11 -1.09
CA GLU A 127 10.04 -20.80 -0.88
C GLU A 127 10.94 -20.57 -2.09
N GLY A 128 10.47 -20.74 -3.33
CA GLY A 128 11.23 -20.45 -4.53
C GLY A 128 11.59 -18.97 -4.70
N ALA A 129 10.73 -18.03 -4.27
CA ALA A 129 11.04 -16.61 -4.27
C ALA A 129 12.19 -16.25 -3.32
N LEU A 130 12.23 -16.95 -2.19
CA LEU A 130 13.33 -16.85 -1.23
C LEU A 130 14.54 -17.63 -1.75
N GLU A 131 14.34 -18.82 -2.31
CA GLU A 131 15.35 -19.82 -2.66
C GLU A 131 16.07 -19.55 -3.99
N GLY A 132 15.47 -18.75 -4.87
CA GLY A 132 16.08 -18.22 -6.09
C GLY A 132 17.19 -17.20 -5.85
N HIS A 133 17.69 -17.09 -4.61
CA HIS A 133 18.63 -16.06 -4.13
C HIS A 133 19.93 -15.90 -4.93
N GLY A 134 20.32 -16.79 -5.84
CA GLY A 134 21.54 -16.63 -6.63
C GLY A 134 21.56 -15.31 -7.43
N ASP A 135 20.46 -14.97 -8.11
CA ASP A 135 20.34 -13.73 -8.89
C ASP A 135 19.67 -12.61 -8.10
N LEU A 136 18.68 -12.94 -7.26
CA LEU A 136 17.99 -11.95 -6.44
C LEU A 136 18.95 -11.37 -5.39
N ALA A 137 19.74 -12.17 -4.67
CA ALA A 137 20.68 -11.64 -3.68
C ALA A 137 21.84 -10.83 -4.31
N ARG A 138 22.18 -11.08 -5.58
CA ARG A 138 23.18 -10.28 -6.31
C ARG A 138 22.67 -8.90 -6.73
N ARG A 139 21.36 -8.78 -6.95
CA ARG A 139 20.72 -7.58 -7.50
C ARG A 139 19.99 -6.78 -6.43
N THR A 140 19.37 -7.46 -5.49
CA THR A 140 18.61 -6.88 -4.39
C THR A 140 19.56 -6.45 -3.29
N ARG A 141 19.50 -5.16 -2.94
CA ARG A 141 20.24 -4.60 -1.81
C ARG A 141 19.27 -4.41 -0.66
N ILE A 142 19.63 -4.94 0.50
CA ILE A 142 18.87 -4.79 1.74
C ILE A 142 19.67 -3.84 2.64
N LEU A 143 19.10 -2.68 2.95
CA LEU A 143 19.72 -1.70 3.83
C LEU A 143 18.89 -1.56 5.11
N PRO A 144 19.51 -1.42 6.29
CA PRO A 144 18.77 -1.11 7.51
C PRO A 144 18.10 0.27 7.38
N GLU A 145 16.83 0.35 7.73
CA GLU A 145 16.12 1.63 7.86
C GLU A 145 16.28 2.12 9.30
N ILE A 146 16.93 3.27 9.48
CA ILE A 146 17.18 3.87 10.81
C ILE A 146 16.28 5.09 10.99
N ARG A 147 15.53 5.14 12.10
CA ARG A 147 14.78 6.32 12.56
C ARG A 147 15.11 6.59 14.01
N ASP A 148 15.37 7.84 14.37
CA ASP A 148 15.70 8.24 15.74
C ASP A 148 16.86 7.44 16.35
N GLY A 149 17.86 7.09 15.53
CA GLY A 149 19.02 6.30 15.95
C GLY A 149 18.75 4.80 16.17
N ARG A 150 17.55 4.30 15.82
CA ARG A 150 17.18 2.89 15.95
C ARG A 150 16.79 2.30 14.60
N THR A 151 17.23 1.08 14.32
CA THR A 151 16.77 0.35 13.14
C THR A 151 15.30 -0.03 13.34
N VAL A 152 14.42 0.45 12.47
CA VAL A 152 12.97 0.18 12.50
C VAL A 152 12.55 -0.92 11.53
N GLY A 153 13.42 -1.29 10.60
CA GLY A 153 13.12 -2.25 9.55
C GLY A 153 14.24 -2.38 8.53
N VAL A 154 13.91 -2.95 7.38
CA VAL A 154 14.82 -3.10 6.24
C VAL A 154 14.22 -2.50 4.99
N ARG A 155 15.00 -1.69 4.30
CA ARG A 155 14.67 -1.12 3.00
C ARG A 155 15.22 -2.02 1.90
N VAL A 156 14.36 -2.37 0.95
CA VAL A 156 14.71 -3.27 -0.14
C VAL A 156 14.83 -2.48 -1.44
N PHE A 157 15.95 -2.65 -2.13
CA PHE A 157 16.24 -2.02 -3.42
C PHE A 157 16.58 -3.08 -4.47
N GLY A 158 16.45 -2.73 -5.75
CA GLY A 158 16.74 -3.59 -6.89
C GLY A 158 15.58 -4.51 -7.28
N ILE A 159 14.34 -4.22 -6.87
CA ILE A 159 13.16 -5.02 -7.27
C ILE A 159 12.66 -4.54 -8.63
N ARG A 160 12.70 -5.42 -9.63
CA ARG A 160 12.24 -5.17 -11.01
C ARG A 160 10.94 -5.91 -11.31
N PRO A 161 10.17 -5.47 -12.33
CA PRO A 161 9.05 -6.25 -12.84
C PRO A 161 9.51 -7.65 -13.28
N GLY A 162 8.84 -8.69 -12.78
CA GLY A 162 9.20 -10.09 -13.03
C GLY A 162 10.07 -10.73 -11.94
N ASP A 163 10.62 -9.95 -11.01
CA ASP A 163 11.27 -10.53 -9.83
C ASP A 163 10.24 -11.22 -8.91
N PRO A 164 10.61 -12.30 -8.20
CA PRO A 164 9.68 -13.00 -7.31
C PRO A 164 9.04 -12.09 -6.25
N LEU A 165 9.80 -11.13 -5.70
CA LEU A 165 9.28 -10.13 -4.76
C LEU A 165 8.28 -9.17 -5.41
N SER A 166 8.47 -8.83 -6.68
CA SER A 166 7.54 -7.97 -7.43
C SER A 166 6.18 -8.64 -7.59
N SER A 167 6.18 -9.95 -7.86
CA SER A 167 4.96 -10.75 -7.99
C SER A 167 4.17 -10.83 -6.68
N LEU A 168 4.86 -10.81 -5.54
CA LEU A 168 4.27 -10.72 -4.20
C LEU A 168 3.74 -9.32 -3.87
N GLY A 169 3.88 -8.34 -4.77
CA GLY A 169 3.36 -6.99 -4.61
C GLY A 169 4.32 -6.02 -3.92
N PHE A 170 5.59 -6.40 -3.72
CA PHE A 170 6.64 -5.48 -3.30
C PHE A 170 7.16 -4.66 -4.48
N ALA A 171 7.70 -3.49 -4.18
CA ALA A 171 8.28 -2.59 -5.15
C ALA A 171 9.62 -2.07 -4.64
N ASP A 172 10.40 -1.53 -5.58
CA ASP A 172 11.66 -0.90 -5.26
C ASP A 172 11.50 0.23 -4.25
N GLY A 173 12.36 0.24 -3.24
CA GLY A 173 12.37 1.24 -2.16
C GLY A 173 11.33 1.01 -1.06
N ASP A 174 10.66 -0.14 -1.04
CA ASP A 174 9.78 -0.53 0.06
C ASP A 174 10.59 -0.74 1.35
N VAL A 175 10.03 -0.30 2.48
CA VAL A 175 10.59 -0.49 3.82
C VAL A 175 9.76 -1.52 4.55
N ILE A 176 10.30 -2.72 4.75
CA ILE A 176 9.65 -3.78 5.52
C ILE A 176 9.91 -3.51 7.01
N LEU A 177 8.82 -3.31 7.76
CA LEU A 177 8.88 -3.03 9.19
C LEU A 177 8.65 -4.28 10.02
N ARG A 178 7.66 -5.09 9.62
CA ARG A 178 7.20 -6.23 10.41
C ARG A 178 6.73 -7.36 9.50
N VAL A 179 7.09 -8.57 9.86
CA VAL A 179 6.61 -9.82 9.24
C VAL A 179 5.92 -10.61 10.34
N ASN A 180 4.61 -10.80 10.18
CA ASN A 180 3.71 -11.30 11.22
C ASN A 180 3.87 -10.49 12.51
N ASP A 181 4.29 -11.15 13.58
CA ASP A 181 4.51 -10.55 14.89
C ASP A 181 5.97 -10.21 15.20
N ILE A 182 6.83 -10.30 14.18
CA ILE A 182 8.27 -10.06 14.31
C ILE A 182 8.66 -8.78 13.61
N GLU A 183 9.28 -7.87 14.36
CA GLU A 183 9.90 -6.65 13.84
C GLU A 183 11.20 -6.98 13.13
N VAL A 184 11.36 -6.49 11.90
CA VAL A 184 12.47 -6.86 11.01
C VAL A 184 13.63 -5.87 11.17
N ALA A 185 13.98 -5.56 12.42
CA ALA A 185 14.92 -4.50 12.79
C ALA A 185 16.38 -4.96 12.92
N SER A 186 16.63 -6.27 12.93
CA SER A 186 17.97 -6.85 13.09
C SER A 186 18.11 -8.17 12.32
N PRO A 187 19.33 -8.58 11.94
CA PRO A 187 19.55 -9.84 11.22
C PRO A 187 18.98 -11.07 11.93
N ASP A 188 19.11 -11.14 13.26
CA ASP A 188 18.59 -12.26 14.06
C ASP A 188 17.06 -12.36 13.96
N ARG A 189 16.37 -11.20 14.01
CA ARG A 189 14.91 -11.15 13.83
C ARG A 189 14.49 -11.50 12.41
N CYS A 190 15.28 -11.16 11.39
CA CYS A 190 15.03 -11.60 10.02
C CYS A 190 15.06 -13.13 9.90
N LEU A 191 16.07 -13.77 10.51
CA LEU A 191 16.20 -15.23 10.53
C LEU A 191 15.04 -15.88 11.29
N GLU A 192 14.63 -15.30 12.43
CA GLU A 192 13.46 -15.75 13.17
C GLU A 192 12.18 -15.67 12.32
N ALA A 193 11.98 -14.56 11.60
CA ALA A 193 10.84 -14.38 10.71
C ALA A 193 10.84 -15.41 9.58
N TYR A 194 12.01 -15.73 9.02
CA TYR A 194 12.18 -16.77 8.01
C TYR A 194 11.81 -18.17 8.55
N ALA A 195 12.26 -18.51 9.76
CA ALA A 195 11.92 -19.78 10.40
C ALA A 195 10.41 -19.90 10.66
N ARG A 196 9.76 -18.84 11.16
CA ARG A 196 8.30 -18.83 11.39
C ARG A 196 7.51 -18.90 10.09
N LEU A 197 7.99 -18.30 9.01
CA LEU A 197 7.34 -18.37 7.70
C LEU A 197 7.21 -19.82 7.20
N ARG A 198 8.23 -20.65 7.41
CA ARG A 198 8.20 -22.07 7.00
C ARG A 198 7.11 -22.89 7.70
N ALA A 199 6.72 -22.52 8.91
CA ALA A 199 5.67 -23.23 9.66
C ALA A 199 4.28 -22.57 9.57
N ALA A 200 4.19 -21.32 9.13
CA ALA A 200 2.93 -20.58 9.11
C ALA A 200 2.10 -20.90 7.85
N ASP A 201 0.77 -20.86 7.97
CA ASP A 201 -0.18 -20.93 6.84
C ASP A 201 -0.63 -19.53 6.36
N ARG A 202 -0.33 -18.51 7.15
CA ARG A 202 -0.65 -17.12 6.85
C ARG A 202 0.55 -16.23 7.13
N LEU A 203 0.81 -15.34 6.20
CA LEU A 203 1.83 -14.31 6.32
C LEU A 203 1.19 -12.93 6.22
N THR A 204 1.51 -12.05 7.15
CA THR A 204 1.12 -10.65 7.12
C THR A 204 2.39 -9.81 7.12
N VAL A 205 2.63 -9.04 6.06
CA VAL A 205 3.80 -8.17 5.98
C VAL A 205 3.35 -6.73 6.07
N ARG A 206 3.84 -6.00 7.06
CA ARG A 206 3.69 -4.55 7.17
C ARG A 206 4.93 -3.88 6.64
N PHE A 207 4.71 -2.94 5.73
CA PHE A 207 5.76 -2.20 5.07
C PHE A 207 5.31 -0.78 4.80
N GLU A 208 6.25 0.10 4.51
CA GLU A 208 5.97 1.45 4.05
C GLU A 208 6.40 1.61 2.60
N ARG A 209 5.53 2.26 1.82
CA ARG A 209 5.83 2.66 0.45
C ARG A 209 5.65 4.16 0.34
N ARG A 210 6.73 4.88 0.01
CA ARG A 210 6.75 6.34 -0.10
C ARG A 210 6.20 7.01 1.17
N GLY A 211 6.63 6.52 2.35
CA GLY A 211 6.22 7.01 3.67
C GLY A 211 4.78 6.68 4.08
N ARG A 212 4.05 5.87 3.31
CA ARG A 212 2.70 5.40 3.67
C ARG A 212 2.74 3.95 4.11
N ALA A 213 2.25 3.69 5.32
CA ALA A 213 2.09 2.33 5.82
C ALA A 213 1.11 1.52 4.97
N ARG A 214 1.49 0.28 4.68
CA ARG A 214 0.73 -0.71 3.91
C ARG A 214 0.89 -2.07 4.56
N SER A 215 -0.06 -2.94 4.27
CA SER A 215 -0.01 -4.33 4.71
C SER A 215 -0.43 -5.23 3.57
N HIS A 216 0.34 -6.29 3.37
CA HIS A 216 -0.06 -7.41 2.51
C HIS A 216 -0.36 -8.63 3.36
N VAL A 217 -1.35 -9.41 2.95
CA VAL A 217 -1.75 -10.66 3.59
C VAL A 217 -1.65 -11.77 2.55
N TYR A 218 -0.88 -12.80 2.86
CA TYR A 218 -0.68 -13.98 2.02
C TYR A 218 -1.28 -15.19 2.74
N ALA A 219 -2.22 -15.86 2.08
CA ALA A 219 -2.69 -17.19 2.46
C ALA A 219 -1.80 -18.22 1.76
N LEU A 220 -1.09 -19.03 2.54
CA LEU A 220 -0.17 -20.04 2.06
C LEU A 220 -0.92 -21.35 1.88
N VAL A 221 -0.94 -21.84 0.66
CA VAL A 221 -1.58 -23.12 0.29
C VAL A 221 -0.53 -24.10 -0.21
N ALA A 222 -0.77 -25.40 -0.06
CA ALA A 222 0.18 -26.41 -0.54
C ALA A 222 0.36 -26.32 -2.07
N GLU A 223 -0.76 -26.21 -2.80
CA GLU A 223 -0.80 -26.08 -4.26
C GLU A 223 -1.93 -25.11 -4.67
N LEU A 224 -1.78 -24.48 -5.84
CA LEU A 224 -2.65 -23.41 -6.36
C LEU A 224 -3.36 -23.83 -7.64
#